data_AF-A0A9W4K5U5-F1
#
_entry.id   AF-A0A9W4K5U5-F1
#
_cell.length_a   1.000
_cell.length_b   1.000
_cell.length_c   1.000
_cell.angle_alpha   90.00
_cell.angle_beta   90.00
_cell.angle_gamma   90.00
#
_symmetry.space_group_name_H-M   'P 1'
#
loop_
_entity.id
_entity.type
_entity.pdbx_description
1 polymer ?
#
loop_
_entity_poly.entity_id
_entity_poly.type
_entity_poly.pdbx_seq_one_letter_code
_entity_poly.pdbx_strand_id
1 'polypeptide(L)'
;MAARATLSHDDYTVGWICALPLEMAAAKLMLDAIHPSLPRPPTDQNTYILGNIGDRNVVIACLPSGAYGIVSAVTVATQLLSSFRSIRFGLMVGIGGGVLNGNADIRLGDIVVSQPTDTSGGVIQYDLGKVLSGGQFQRIGILNRPPKVLLTALATLQAHHFTEESRILEFISEVRAKMTPRIAANFI
;
A
#
# COMPACT_ATOMS: atom_id res chain seq x y z
N MET A 1 -20.69 28.82 -8.91
CA MET A 1 -20.50 27.44 -8.40
C MET A 1 -19.91 26.61 -9.52
N ALA A 2 -18.66 26.18 -9.43
CA ALA A 2 -18.07 25.29 -10.42
C ALA A 2 -18.77 23.92 -10.32
N ALA A 3 -19.26 23.39 -11.43
CA ALA A 3 -19.81 22.05 -11.48
C ALA A 3 -18.73 21.07 -11.00
N ARG A 4 -19.05 20.28 -9.97
CA ARG A 4 -18.14 19.23 -9.49
C ARG A 4 -18.01 18.21 -10.61
N ALA A 5 -16.83 18.15 -11.24
CA ALA A 5 -16.58 17.23 -12.36
C ALA A 5 -16.96 15.80 -11.93
N THR A 6 -17.73 15.12 -12.76
CA THR A 6 -18.10 13.73 -12.54
C THR A 6 -16.87 12.87 -12.80
N LEU A 7 -16.37 12.20 -11.76
CA LEU A 7 -15.23 11.29 -11.86
C LEU A 7 -15.64 9.96 -12.49
N SER A 8 -14.70 9.33 -13.15
CA SER A 8 -14.78 8.04 -13.83
C SER A 8 -13.64 7.12 -13.37
N HIS A 9 -13.63 5.87 -13.80
CA HIS A 9 -12.55 4.92 -13.46
C HIS A 9 -11.19 5.38 -14.02
N ASP A 10 -11.18 6.14 -15.11
CA ASP A 10 -9.95 6.58 -15.76
C ASP A 10 -9.29 7.78 -15.06
N ASP A 11 -9.99 8.41 -14.12
CA ASP A 11 -9.44 9.51 -13.34
C ASP A 11 -8.51 9.05 -12.22
N TYR A 12 -8.43 7.74 -11.96
CA TYR A 12 -7.63 7.17 -10.87
C TYR A 12 -6.33 6.56 -11.39
N THR A 13 -5.22 6.94 -10.75
CA THR A 13 -3.88 6.59 -11.25
C THR A 13 -3.04 5.80 -10.25
N VAL A 14 -3.48 5.68 -9.00
CA VAL A 14 -2.78 4.98 -7.92
C VAL A 14 -3.71 3.95 -7.29
N GLY A 15 -3.27 2.69 -7.24
CA GLY A 15 -3.91 1.66 -6.42
C GLY A 15 -3.26 1.57 -5.04
N TRP A 16 -4.06 1.47 -3.98
CA TRP A 16 -3.61 1.20 -2.62
C TRP A 16 -4.32 -0.07 -2.15
N ILE A 17 -3.55 -1.12 -1.90
CA ILE A 17 -4.06 -2.42 -1.45
C ILE A 17 -3.70 -2.60 0.03
N CYS A 18 -4.73 -2.83 0.83
CA CYS A 18 -4.66 -3.16 2.25
C CYS A 18 -4.90 -4.65 2.44
N ALA A 19 -4.24 -5.24 3.43
CA ALA A 19 -4.39 -6.62 3.81
C ALA A 19 -5.51 -6.84 4.85
N LEU A 20 -5.72 -5.85 5.72
CA LEU A 20 -6.66 -5.91 6.84
C LEU A 20 -7.64 -4.73 6.82
N PRO A 21 -8.88 -4.91 7.35
CA PRO A 21 -9.85 -3.81 7.48
C PRO A 21 -9.32 -2.63 8.29
N LEU A 22 -8.48 -2.86 9.30
CA LEU A 22 -7.86 -1.81 10.11
C LEU A 22 -6.91 -0.94 9.28
N GLU A 23 -6.13 -1.57 8.39
CA GLU A 23 -5.23 -0.86 7.47
C GLU A 23 -6.05 -0.05 6.46
N MET A 24 -7.15 -0.60 5.93
CA MET A 24 -8.05 0.13 5.05
C MET A 24 -8.71 1.31 5.76
N ALA A 25 -9.05 1.17 7.04
CA ALA A 25 -9.59 2.27 7.84
C ALA A 25 -8.56 3.39 8.03
N ALA A 26 -7.29 3.06 8.30
CA ALA A 26 -6.20 4.03 8.33
C ALA A 26 -6.01 4.72 6.97
N ALA A 27 -5.94 3.94 5.89
CA ALA A 27 -5.82 4.46 4.52
C ALA A 27 -6.96 5.43 4.16
N LYS A 28 -8.20 5.10 4.55
CA LYS A 28 -9.37 5.97 4.36
C LYS A 28 -9.20 7.31 5.08
N LEU A 29 -8.65 7.32 6.29
CA LEU A 29 -8.44 8.53 7.08
C LEU A 29 -7.30 9.40 6.54
N MET A 30 -6.34 8.79 5.84
CA MET A 30 -5.25 9.49 5.15
C MET A 30 -5.71 10.26 3.90
N LEU A 31 -6.90 9.99 3.36
CA LEU A 31 -7.42 10.73 2.20
C LEU A 31 -7.74 12.18 2.56
N ASP A 32 -7.43 13.11 1.65
CA ASP A 32 -7.80 14.52 1.78
C ASP A 32 -9.30 14.70 1.53
N ALA A 33 -9.82 14.05 0.49
CA ALA A 33 -11.26 13.94 0.24
C ALA A 33 -11.65 12.52 -0.17
N ILE A 34 -12.86 12.12 0.23
CA ILE A 34 -13.49 10.88 -0.19
C ILE A 34 -14.41 11.19 -1.38
N HIS A 35 -14.30 10.39 -2.43
CA HIS A 35 -15.11 10.48 -3.64
C HIS A 35 -16.32 9.52 -3.55
N PRO A 36 -17.42 9.81 -4.26
CA PRO A 36 -18.52 8.85 -4.42
C PRO A 36 -18.03 7.55 -5.06
N SER A 37 -18.73 6.44 -4.75
CA SER A 37 -18.47 5.16 -5.42
C SER A 37 -18.81 5.22 -6.90
N LEU A 38 -18.10 4.42 -7.70
CA LEU A 38 -18.36 4.25 -9.13
C LEU A 38 -19.07 2.92 -9.42
N PRO A 39 -19.87 2.83 -10.50
CA PRO A 39 -20.50 1.58 -10.91
C PRO A 39 -19.45 0.52 -11.24
N ARG A 40 -19.58 -0.66 -10.64
CA ARG A 40 -18.56 -1.71 -10.74
C ARG A 40 -18.93 -2.75 -11.80
N PRO A 41 -17.98 -3.24 -12.61
CA PRO A 41 -18.26 -4.35 -13.53
C PRO A 41 -18.77 -5.59 -12.77
N PRO A 42 -19.74 -6.36 -13.30
CA PRO A 42 -20.24 -7.57 -12.64
C PRO A 42 -19.17 -8.64 -12.37
N THR A 43 -18.07 -8.61 -13.13
CA THR A 43 -16.93 -9.53 -13.01
C THR A 43 -15.93 -9.13 -11.92
N ASP A 44 -16.01 -7.90 -11.43
CA ASP A 44 -15.22 -7.44 -10.31
C ASP A 44 -15.96 -7.86 -9.02
N GLN A 45 -15.25 -8.36 -8.01
CA GLN A 45 -15.79 -8.72 -6.70
C GLN A 45 -15.20 -7.87 -5.56
N ASN A 46 -14.25 -6.98 -5.84
CA ASN A 46 -13.69 -6.06 -4.86
C ASN A 46 -14.67 -4.96 -4.48
N THR A 47 -14.49 -4.38 -3.29
CA THR A 47 -15.10 -3.09 -2.93
C THR A 47 -14.01 -2.05 -2.81
N TYR A 48 -14.28 -0.82 -3.27
CA TYR A 48 -13.31 0.26 -3.30
C TYR A 48 -13.73 1.45 -2.46
N ILE A 49 -12.74 2.07 -1.82
CA ILE A 49 -12.85 3.44 -1.32
C ILE A 49 -12.08 4.32 -2.29
N LEU A 50 -12.71 5.40 -2.73
CA LEU A 50 -12.15 6.30 -3.71
C LEU A 50 -11.89 7.66 -3.06
N GLY A 51 -10.80 8.31 -3.43
CA GLY A 51 -10.47 9.65 -2.92
C GLY A 51 -9.22 10.23 -3.57
N ASN A 52 -8.65 11.24 -2.94
CA ASN A 52 -7.38 11.83 -3.34
C ASN A 52 -6.42 12.04 -2.16
N ILE A 53 -5.14 12.10 -2.48
CA ILE A 53 -4.06 12.61 -1.62
C ILE A 53 -3.28 13.59 -2.48
N GLY A 54 -3.22 14.85 -2.06
CA GLY A 54 -2.76 15.96 -2.88
C GLY A 54 -3.51 16.03 -4.21
N ASP A 55 -2.76 16.05 -5.30
CA ASP A 55 -3.25 16.12 -6.68
C ASP A 55 -3.58 14.74 -7.29
N ARG A 56 -3.41 13.64 -6.54
CA ARG A 56 -3.55 12.28 -7.07
C ARG A 56 -4.80 11.57 -6.56
N ASN A 57 -5.58 11.06 -7.52
CA ASN A 57 -6.72 10.19 -7.23
C ASN A 57 -6.25 8.75 -6.94
N VAL A 58 -6.72 8.21 -5.82
CA VAL A 58 -6.33 6.92 -5.25
C VAL A 58 -7.55 5.99 -5.17
N VAL A 59 -7.35 4.73 -5.56
CA VAL A 59 -8.31 3.63 -5.34
C VAL A 59 -7.78 2.76 -4.22
N ILE A 60 -8.50 2.69 -3.12
CA ILE A 60 -8.17 1.80 -2.00
C ILE A 60 -9.01 0.53 -2.11
N ALA A 61 -8.36 -0.63 -2.04
CA ALA A 61 -8.99 -1.94 -1.94
C ALA A 61 -8.45 -2.69 -0.71
N CYS A 62 -9.27 -3.58 -0.14
CA CYS A 62 -8.85 -4.48 0.93
C CYS A 62 -9.04 -5.93 0.49
N LEU A 63 -8.19 -6.83 1.00
CA LEU A 63 -8.42 -8.26 0.89
C LEU A 63 -9.80 -8.63 1.49
N PRO A 64 -10.48 -9.67 0.97
CA PRO A 64 -11.71 -10.16 1.56
C PRO A 64 -11.50 -10.60 3.01
N SER A 65 -12.44 -10.24 3.88
CA SER A 65 -12.41 -10.62 5.30
C SER A 65 -12.32 -12.14 5.47
N GLY A 66 -11.33 -12.60 6.24
CA GLY A 66 -11.07 -14.03 6.45
C GLY A 66 -10.25 -14.71 5.34
N ALA A 67 -9.92 -14.01 4.25
CA ALA A 67 -9.10 -14.53 3.15
C ALA A 67 -7.82 -13.70 2.99
N TYR A 68 -6.78 -14.07 3.73
CA TYR A 68 -5.45 -13.44 3.67
C TYR A 68 -4.51 -14.17 2.70
N GLY A 69 -3.42 -13.51 2.31
CA GLY A 69 -2.28 -14.14 1.63
C GLY A 69 -2.13 -13.75 0.16
N ILE A 70 -1.09 -14.29 -0.46
CA ILE A 70 -0.61 -13.89 -1.79
C ILE A 70 -1.70 -14.06 -2.86
N VAL A 71 -2.44 -15.19 -2.85
CA VAL A 71 -3.49 -15.47 -3.85
C VAL A 71 -4.62 -14.44 -3.77
N SER A 72 -5.03 -14.10 -2.56
CA SER A 72 -6.05 -13.08 -2.30
C SER A 72 -5.59 -11.71 -2.82
N ALA A 73 -4.35 -11.32 -2.50
CA ALA A 73 -3.76 -10.06 -2.96
C ALA A 73 -3.65 -9.96 -4.48
N VAL A 74 -3.22 -11.04 -5.14
CA VAL A 74 -3.15 -11.11 -6.61
C VAL A 74 -4.53 -10.97 -7.23
N THR A 75 -5.55 -11.61 -6.65
CA THR A 75 -6.93 -11.54 -7.16
C THR A 75 -7.48 -10.11 -7.06
N VAL A 76 -7.33 -9.48 -5.89
CA VAL A 76 -7.72 -8.09 -5.66
C VAL A 76 -7.01 -7.15 -6.63
N ALA A 77 -5.68 -7.27 -6.74
CA ALA A 77 -4.88 -6.43 -7.62
C ALA A 77 -5.27 -6.58 -9.10
N THR A 78 -5.51 -7.81 -9.55
CA THR A 78 -5.87 -8.10 -10.95
C THR A 78 -7.22 -7.49 -11.31
N GLN A 79 -8.22 -7.63 -10.43
CA GLN A 79 -9.54 -7.03 -10.65
C GLN A 79 -9.50 -5.50 -10.60
N LEU A 80 -8.74 -4.93 -9.66
CA LEU A 80 -8.51 -3.49 -9.56
C LEU A 80 -7.90 -2.92 -10.84
N LEU A 81 -6.85 -3.55 -11.39
CA LEU A 81 -6.23 -3.13 -12.64
C LEU A 81 -7.14 -3.33 -13.86
N SER A 82 -8.07 -4.28 -13.79
CA SER A 82 -9.06 -4.50 -14.85
C SER A 82 -10.17 -3.43 -14.84
N SER A 83 -10.59 -2.98 -13.66
CA SER A 83 -11.63 -1.98 -13.49
C SER A 83 -11.12 -0.54 -13.64
N PHE A 84 -9.88 -0.26 -13.21
CA PHE A 84 -9.27 1.06 -13.27
C PHE A 84 -8.05 1.05 -14.19
N ARG A 85 -8.31 1.23 -15.50
CA ARG A 85 -7.31 1.06 -16.57
C ARG A 85 -6.20 2.10 -16.56
N SER A 86 -6.45 3.25 -15.94
CA SER A 86 -5.49 4.36 -15.88
C SER A 86 -4.52 4.27 -14.69
N ILE A 87 -4.59 3.21 -13.88
CA ILE A 87 -3.63 2.96 -12.79
C ILE A 87 -2.22 2.76 -13.34
N ARG A 88 -1.30 3.57 -12.83
CA ARG A 88 0.12 3.59 -13.22
C ARG A 88 0.97 2.69 -12.34
N PHE A 89 0.60 2.57 -11.07
CA PHE A 89 1.24 1.69 -10.10
C PHE A 89 0.29 1.39 -8.93
N GLY A 90 0.53 0.26 -8.28
CA GLY A 90 -0.14 -0.13 -7.04
C GLY A 90 0.85 -0.17 -5.87
N LEU A 91 0.37 0.17 -4.68
CA LEU A 91 1.10 0.07 -3.42
C LEU A 91 0.40 -0.96 -2.54
N MET A 92 1.16 -1.92 -2.00
CA MET A 92 0.70 -2.76 -0.90
C MET A 92 1.15 -2.07 0.40
N VAL A 93 0.20 -1.62 1.22
CA VAL A 93 0.50 -0.87 2.45
C VAL A 93 -0.30 -1.46 3.60
N GLY A 94 0.41 -1.81 4.65
CA GLY A 94 -0.16 -2.46 5.82
C GLY A 94 0.84 -2.53 6.97
N ILE A 95 0.41 -3.13 8.07
CA ILE A 95 1.26 -3.36 9.23
C ILE A 95 2.16 -4.58 8.97
N GLY A 96 3.38 -4.55 9.50
CA GLY A 96 4.34 -5.63 9.39
C GLY A 96 4.96 -5.97 10.73
N GLY A 97 5.44 -7.22 10.86
CA GLY A 97 6.29 -7.62 11.97
C GLY A 97 7.76 -7.28 11.71
N GLY A 98 8.47 -6.79 12.71
CA GLY A 98 9.91 -6.57 12.66
C GLY A 98 10.68 -7.71 13.34
N VAL A 99 11.83 -8.10 12.77
CA VAL A 99 12.77 -9.01 13.41
C VAL A 99 14.02 -8.22 13.76
N LEU A 100 14.31 -8.09 15.06
CA LEU A 100 15.52 -7.46 15.54
C LEU A 100 16.72 -8.31 15.10
N ASN A 101 17.62 -7.71 14.33
CA ASN A 101 18.93 -8.27 14.07
C ASN A 101 19.98 -7.18 14.36
N GLY A 102 21.20 -7.56 14.73
CA GLY A 102 22.25 -6.61 15.09
C GLY A 102 22.71 -5.68 13.95
N ASN A 103 22.15 -5.82 12.74
CA ASN A 103 22.56 -5.10 11.55
C ASN A 103 21.58 -3.98 11.16
N ALA A 104 20.41 -3.90 11.79
CA ALA A 104 19.44 -2.85 11.54
C ALA A 104 18.70 -2.48 12.85
N ASP A 105 18.67 -1.19 13.16
CA ASP A 105 17.90 -0.65 14.29
C ASP A 105 16.43 -0.51 13.89
N ILE A 106 15.70 -1.63 13.86
CA ILE A 106 14.25 -1.68 13.56
C ILE A 106 13.47 -1.52 14.87
N ARG A 107 12.58 -0.54 14.93
CA ARG A 107 11.76 -0.23 16.11
C ARG A 107 10.27 -0.23 15.79
N LEU A 108 9.46 -0.41 16.83
CA LEU A 108 8.01 -0.28 16.69
C LEU A 108 7.66 1.15 16.28
N GLY A 109 6.87 1.29 15.21
CA GLY A 109 6.49 2.58 14.64
C GLY A 109 7.32 2.99 13.42
N ASP A 110 8.40 2.26 13.09
CA ASP A 110 9.16 2.51 11.87
C ASP A 110 8.33 2.22 10.62
N ILE A 111 8.53 3.06 9.60
CA ILE A 111 7.93 2.90 8.28
C ILE A 111 9.01 2.35 7.36
N VAL A 112 8.80 1.13 6.87
CA VAL A 112 9.73 0.47 5.95
C VAL A 112 9.21 0.59 4.53
N VAL A 113 10.06 1.09 3.63
CA VAL A 113 9.77 1.18 2.19
C VAL A 113 10.69 0.22 1.45
N SER A 114 10.12 -0.65 0.62
CA SER A 114 10.90 -1.64 -0.13
C SER A 114 11.86 -0.97 -1.12
N GLN A 115 13.15 -1.31 -1.05
CA GLN A 115 14.18 -0.81 -1.96
C GLN A 115 14.94 -1.97 -2.61
N PRO A 116 15.04 -2.02 -3.96
CA PRO A 116 15.88 -2.99 -4.65
C PRO A 116 17.34 -2.94 -4.22
N THR A 117 18.01 -4.09 -4.28
CA THR A 117 19.47 -4.22 -4.16
C THR A 117 20.03 -4.94 -5.39
N ASP A 118 21.33 -5.20 -5.40
CA ASP A 118 21.98 -5.99 -6.46
C ASP A 118 21.44 -7.42 -6.55
N THR A 119 20.89 -7.95 -5.45
CA THR A 119 20.45 -9.35 -5.34
C THR A 119 18.95 -9.51 -5.09
N SER A 120 18.19 -8.40 -5.02
CA SER A 120 16.76 -8.42 -4.69
C SER A 120 15.97 -7.33 -5.43
N GLY A 121 14.71 -7.65 -5.73
CA GLY A 121 13.71 -6.69 -6.22
C GLY A 121 13.23 -5.69 -5.15
N GLY A 122 13.65 -5.85 -3.90
CA GLY A 122 13.25 -5.01 -2.76
C GLY A 122 12.23 -5.69 -1.85
N VAL A 123 11.55 -6.74 -2.32
CA VAL A 123 10.78 -7.68 -1.52
C VAL A 123 11.33 -9.08 -1.75
N ILE A 124 11.51 -9.83 -0.65
CA ILE A 124 12.02 -11.20 -0.69
C ILE A 124 10.92 -12.13 -0.20
N GLN A 125 10.49 -13.05 -1.07
CA GLN A 125 9.67 -14.17 -0.65
C GLN A 125 10.58 -15.27 -0.09
N TYR A 126 10.61 -15.42 1.24
CA TYR A 126 11.56 -16.30 1.93
C TYR A 126 11.26 -17.80 1.77
N ASP A 127 10.00 -18.15 1.51
CA ASP A 127 9.53 -19.52 1.31
C ASP A 127 9.57 -19.96 -0.17
N LEU A 128 9.95 -19.05 -1.09
CA LEU A 128 10.15 -19.36 -2.50
C LEU A 128 11.51 -20.04 -2.69
N GLY A 129 11.54 -21.36 -2.51
CA GLY A 129 12.76 -22.14 -2.62
C GLY A 129 12.53 -23.59 -2.96
N LYS A 130 13.63 -24.33 -3.09
CA LYS A 130 13.65 -25.78 -3.26
C LYS A 130 14.54 -26.38 -2.19
N VAL A 131 14.16 -27.54 -1.68
CA VAL A 131 15.00 -28.33 -0.80
C VAL A 131 15.93 -29.18 -1.66
N LEU A 132 17.24 -28.97 -1.53
CA LEU A 132 18.28 -29.73 -2.21
C LEU A 132 18.56 -31.05 -1.48
N SER A 133 19.25 -31.97 -2.16
CA SER A 133 19.76 -33.19 -1.55
C SER A 133 20.56 -32.86 -0.28
N GLY A 134 20.22 -33.50 0.84
CA GLY A 134 20.81 -33.21 2.15
C GLY A 134 20.04 -32.19 3.00
N GLY A 135 18.83 -31.78 2.59
CA GLY A 135 17.92 -30.98 3.42
C GLY A 135 18.18 -29.48 3.40
N GLN A 136 19.09 -29.00 2.56
CA GLN A 136 19.39 -27.57 2.44
C GLN A 136 18.32 -26.84 1.64
N PHE A 137 17.76 -25.76 2.19
CA PHE A 137 16.84 -24.90 1.47
C PHE A 137 17.60 -23.89 0.61
N GLN A 138 17.33 -23.89 -0.69
CA GLN A 138 17.84 -22.90 -1.64
C GLN A 138 16.69 -22.01 -2.10
N ARG A 139 16.75 -20.72 -1.80
CA ARG A 139 15.82 -19.73 -2.35
C ARG A 139 15.98 -19.68 -3.88
N ILE A 140 14.86 -19.71 -4.60
CA ILE A 140 14.83 -19.63 -6.07
C ILE A 140 14.03 -18.39 -6.51
N GLY A 141 14.42 -17.83 -7.64
CA GLY A 141 13.74 -16.67 -8.21
C GLY A 141 13.96 -15.36 -7.45
N ILE A 142 13.47 -14.28 -8.05
CA ILE A 142 13.45 -12.93 -7.49
C ILE A 142 12.12 -12.28 -7.87
N LEU A 143 11.55 -11.48 -6.97
CA LEU A 143 10.41 -10.65 -7.30
C LEU A 143 10.85 -9.45 -8.17
N ASN A 144 9.92 -8.93 -8.97
CA ASN A 144 10.18 -7.77 -9.82
C ASN A 144 10.54 -6.54 -8.97
N ARG A 145 11.38 -5.67 -9.55
CA ARG A 145 11.67 -4.35 -8.99
C ARG A 145 10.46 -3.42 -9.15
N PRO A 146 10.24 -2.46 -8.23
CA PRO A 146 9.26 -1.40 -8.41
C PRO A 146 9.51 -0.62 -9.73
N PRO A 147 8.46 -0.06 -10.35
CA PRO A 147 8.59 0.83 -11.50
C PRO A 147 9.53 2.00 -11.25
N LYS A 148 10.23 2.48 -12.29
CA LYS A 148 11.20 3.59 -12.21
C LYS A 148 10.65 4.83 -11.50
N VAL A 149 9.37 5.17 -11.73
CA VAL A 149 8.70 6.32 -11.09
C VAL A 149 8.69 6.23 -9.57
N LEU A 150 8.51 5.03 -9.01
CA LEU A 150 8.56 4.81 -7.56
C LEU A 150 9.99 4.84 -7.04
N LEU A 151 10.96 4.32 -7.79
CA LEU A 151 12.37 4.36 -7.40
C LEU A 151 12.92 5.80 -7.38
N THR A 152 12.52 6.63 -8.33
CA THR A 152 12.90 8.06 -8.31
C THR A 152 12.20 8.80 -7.17
N ALA A 153 10.93 8.48 -6.89
CA ALA A 153 10.22 9.04 -5.74
C ALA A 153 10.86 8.63 -4.40
N LEU A 154 11.32 7.39 -4.27
CA LEU A 154 12.04 6.90 -3.10
C LEU A 154 13.36 7.66 -2.90
N ALA A 155 14.13 7.89 -3.98
CA ALA A 155 15.37 8.67 -3.89
C ALA A 155 15.11 10.11 -3.40
N THR A 156 14.03 10.74 -3.88
CA THR A 156 13.60 12.06 -3.39
C THR A 156 13.17 12.01 -1.93
N LEU A 157 12.39 10.99 -1.52
CA LEU A 157 11.99 10.80 -0.13
C LEU A 157 13.19 10.64 0.80
N GLN A 158 14.22 9.89 0.38
CA GLN A 158 15.47 9.74 1.12
C GLN A 158 16.23 11.06 1.23
N ALA A 159 16.32 11.83 0.15
CA ALA A 159 16.95 13.14 0.17
C ALA A 159 16.27 14.07 1.19
N HIS A 160 14.94 14.15 1.17
CA HIS A 160 14.19 14.92 2.17
C HIS A 160 14.44 14.41 3.59
N HIS A 161 14.47 13.09 3.80
CA HIS A 161 14.74 12.52 5.12
C HIS A 161 16.15 12.85 5.66
N PHE A 162 17.13 13.08 4.78
CA PHE A 162 18.46 13.52 5.20
C PHE A 162 18.55 15.02 5.51
N THR A 163 17.63 15.84 4.98
CA THR A 163 17.72 17.30 5.06
C THR A 163 16.62 17.95 5.89
N GLU A 164 15.54 17.24 6.17
CA GLU A 164 14.32 17.76 6.77
C GLU A 164 13.82 16.85 7.90
N GLU A 165 13.04 17.44 8.82
CA GLU A 165 12.36 16.70 9.88
C GLU A 165 11.22 15.83 9.33
N SER A 166 10.97 14.70 9.99
CA SER A 166 9.89 13.80 9.58
C SER A 166 8.51 14.41 9.83
N ARG A 167 7.68 14.43 8.79
CA ARG A 167 6.28 14.87 8.86
C ARG A 167 5.33 13.81 9.43
N ILE A 168 5.83 12.67 9.88
CA ILE A 168 4.95 11.57 10.32
C ILE A 168 4.06 11.96 11.49
N LEU A 169 4.56 12.78 12.43
CA LEU A 169 3.78 13.26 13.58
C LEU A 169 2.67 14.22 13.16
N GLU A 170 2.90 15.01 12.10
CA GLU A 170 1.90 15.89 11.49
C GLU A 170 0.77 15.04 10.90
N PHE A 171 1.11 14.06 10.05
CA PHE A 171 0.12 13.16 9.44
C PHE A 171 -0.69 12.37 10.48
N ILE A 172 -0.04 11.86 11.54
CA ILE A 172 -0.74 11.18 12.63
C ILE A 172 -1.71 12.14 13.34
N SER A 173 -1.30 13.39 13.56
CA SER A 173 -2.15 14.39 14.20
C SER A 173 -3.37 14.75 13.35
N GLU A 174 -3.19 14.90 12.04
CA GLU A 174 -4.28 15.13 11.09
C GLU A 174 -5.28 13.96 11.06
N VAL A 175 -4.76 12.73 11.04
CA VAL A 175 -5.60 11.52 11.11
C VAL A 175 -6.37 11.48 12.42
N ARG A 176 -5.73 11.77 13.55
CA ARG A 176 -6.41 11.83 14.87
C ARG A 176 -7.51 12.88 14.89
N ALA A 177 -7.32 14.04 14.26
CA ALA A 177 -8.34 15.08 14.16
C ALA A 177 -9.57 14.64 13.34
N LYS A 178 -9.39 13.71 12.39
CA LYS A 178 -10.49 13.10 11.61
C LYS A 178 -11.21 11.97 12.37
N MET A 179 -10.64 11.44 13.46
CA MET A 179 -11.23 10.36 14.24
C MET A 179 -12.24 10.88 15.26
N THR A 180 -13.36 10.18 15.44
CA THR A 180 -14.20 10.36 16.62
C THR A 180 -13.57 9.63 17.82
N PRO A 181 -13.89 10.02 19.07
CA PRO A 181 -13.35 9.35 20.27
C PRO A 181 -13.57 7.83 20.28
N ARG A 182 -14.70 7.36 19.73
CA ARG A 182 -15.02 5.93 19.59
C ARG A 182 -14.13 5.21 18.57
N ILE A 183 -13.70 5.89 17.52
CA ILE A 183 -12.84 5.31 16.47
C ILE A 183 -11.40 5.19 16.97
N ALA A 184 -10.91 6.18 17.71
CA ALA A 184 -9.55 6.19 18.23
C ALA A 184 -9.22 4.96 19.11
N ALA A 185 -10.19 4.45 19.88
CA ALA A 185 -10.02 3.28 20.73
C ALA A 185 -9.72 1.97 19.98
N ASN A 186 -9.91 1.92 18.65
CA ASN A 186 -9.61 0.75 17.83
C ASN A 186 -8.21 0.79 17.19
N PHE A 187 -7.47 1.89 17.35
CA PHE A 187 -6.14 2.10 16.77
C PHE A 187 -5.02 2.22 17.83
N ILE A 188 -5.37 2.13 19.12
CA ILE A 188 -4.47 2.27 20.27
C ILE A 188 -4.44 0.95 21.03
#